data_AF-A0A0M3APL2-F1
#
_entry.id   AF-A0A0M3APL2-F1
#
_cell.length_a   1.000
_cell.length_b   1.000
_cell.length_c   1.000
_cell.angle_alpha   90.00
_cell.angle_beta   90.00
_cell.angle_gamma   90.00
#
_symmetry.space_group_name_H-M   'P 1'
#
loop_
_entity.id
_entity.type
_entity.pdbx_description
1 polymer ?
#
loop_
_entity_poly.entity_id
_entity_poly.type
_entity_poly.pdbx_seq_one_letter_code
_entity_poly.pdbx_strand_id
1 'polypeptide(L)'
;MYKYDPPSLYVTDAFYDWLVDVSLDLDASKFRGEVVSADIQGEIEQLLAAEARLLDQKAFSTWLDLYHDECAYWIPSEWPAPDPRKTVTLEFHDLRRLLDRAARLETGLAYSQYPASRTSRVLSGVEIWASEGRSDEWRVRCNFALSEFRNGFNRVLAGWNGFVIRRTDDGLRVVLKQINLIDCDRPQGNNSFFL
;
A
#
# COMPACT_ATOMS: atom_id res chain seq x y z
N MET A 1 -14.34 -23.97 0.82
CA MET A 1 -13.36 -23.60 -0.22
C MET A 1 -14.14 -23.14 -1.44
N TYR A 2 -14.04 -21.86 -1.82
CA TYR A 2 -14.77 -21.33 -2.97
C TYR A 2 -14.19 -21.93 -4.26
N LYS A 3 -15.04 -22.51 -5.11
CA LYS A 3 -14.64 -23.25 -6.32
C LYS A 3 -13.84 -22.43 -7.36
N TYR A 4 -13.89 -21.10 -7.26
CA TYR A 4 -13.38 -20.17 -8.28
C TYR A 4 -12.44 -19.09 -7.74
N ASP A 5 -12.02 -19.16 -6.47
CA ASP A 5 -11.04 -18.26 -5.89
C ASP A 5 -9.92 -19.11 -5.26
N PRO A 6 -8.79 -19.33 -5.97
CA PRO A 6 -7.71 -20.12 -5.41
C PRO A 6 -7.22 -19.46 -4.10
N PRO A 7 -6.86 -20.24 -3.07
CA PRO A 7 -6.29 -19.67 -1.86
C PRO A 7 -4.94 -19.02 -2.16
N SER A 8 -4.57 -18.02 -1.35
CA SER A 8 -3.20 -17.50 -1.36
C SER A 8 -2.25 -18.57 -0.83
N LEU A 9 -1.03 -18.61 -1.36
CA LEU A 9 0.00 -19.56 -0.89
C LEU A 9 0.74 -19.06 0.35
N TYR A 10 0.71 -17.75 0.62
CA TYR A 10 1.47 -17.12 1.71
C TYR A 10 0.60 -16.34 2.70
N VAL A 11 -0.61 -15.92 2.33
CA VAL A 11 -1.55 -15.29 3.27
C VAL A 11 -2.16 -16.36 4.18
N THR A 12 -1.47 -16.63 5.28
CA THR A 12 -1.80 -17.60 6.34
C THR A 12 -2.11 -16.87 7.65
N ASP A 13 -2.54 -17.59 8.70
CA ASP A 13 -2.72 -16.99 10.03
C ASP A 13 -1.44 -16.34 10.56
N ALA A 14 -0.28 -16.96 10.32
CA ALA A 14 1.02 -16.39 10.69
C ALA A 14 1.33 -15.09 9.92
N PHE A 15 0.91 -14.99 8.65
CA PHE A 15 1.01 -13.76 7.88
C PHE A 15 0.12 -12.65 8.45
N TYR A 16 -1.10 -12.99 8.89
CA TYR A 16 -1.98 -12.03 9.55
C TYR A 16 -1.44 -11.58 10.90
N ASP A 17 -0.85 -12.48 11.69
CA ASP A 17 -0.21 -12.12 12.96
C ASP A 17 0.95 -11.13 12.71
N TRP A 18 1.83 -11.42 11.75
CA TRP A 18 2.89 -10.51 11.32
C TRP A 18 2.34 -9.15 10.84
N LEU A 19 1.26 -9.16 10.06
CA LEU A 19 0.64 -7.93 9.54
C LEU A 19 0.10 -7.04 10.67
N VAL A 20 -0.54 -7.65 11.67
CA VAL A 20 -1.05 -6.93 12.85
C VAL A 20 0.11 -6.34 13.66
N ASP A 21 1.17 -7.11 13.90
CA ASP A 21 2.36 -6.64 14.62
C ASP A 21 3.04 -5.46 13.89
N VAL A 22 3.18 -5.56 12.56
CA VAL A 22 3.71 -4.47 11.73
C VAL A 22 2.82 -3.23 11.81
N SER A 23 1.49 -3.39 11.70
CA SER A 23 0.56 -2.26 11.80
C SER A 23 0.62 -1.57 13.15
N LEU A 24 0.73 -2.33 14.24
CA LEU A 24 0.87 -1.79 15.59
C LEU A 24 2.18 -1.01 15.75
N ASP A 25 3.28 -1.49 15.18
CA ASP A 25 4.53 -0.74 15.19
C ASP A 25 4.42 0.52 14.33
N LEU A 26 3.87 0.45 13.12
CA LEU A 26 3.69 1.63 12.25
C LEU A 26 2.85 2.74 12.91
N ASP A 27 1.84 2.39 13.72
CA ASP A 27 0.99 3.36 14.44
C ASP A 27 1.57 3.79 15.80
N ALA A 28 2.64 3.16 16.28
CA ALA A 28 3.18 3.41 17.61
C ALA A 28 3.66 4.86 17.78
N SER A 29 3.15 5.55 18.81
CA SER A 29 3.54 6.91 19.20
C SER A 29 4.89 6.95 19.93
N LYS A 30 5.97 6.53 19.26
CA LYS A 30 7.35 6.54 19.80
C LYS A 30 8.31 7.26 18.85
N PHE A 31 9.24 8.03 19.41
CA PHE A 31 10.32 8.62 18.62
C PHE A 31 11.28 7.53 18.16
N ARG A 32 11.49 7.45 16.84
CA ARG A 32 12.40 6.48 16.23
C ARG A 32 13.74 7.17 16.01
N GLY A 33 14.63 7.04 17.00
CA GLY A 33 15.95 7.67 16.98
C GLY A 33 17.01 6.90 16.17
N GLU A 34 16.66 5.76 15.59
CA GLU A 34 17.58 4.94 14.81
C GLU A 34 17.62 5.42 13.36
N VAL A 35 18.80 5.84 12.92
CA VAL A 35 19.02 6.38 11.58
C VAL A 35 19.53 5.25 10.70
N VAL A 36 18.78 4.95 9.63
CA VAL A 36 19.25 4.04 8.57
C VAL A 36 20.41 4.70 7.79
N SER A 37 21.24 3.91 7.11
CA SER A 37 22.32 4.49 6.29
C SER A 37 21.74 5.37 5.18
N ALA A 38 22.50 6.42 4.81
CA ALA A 38 22.06 7.39 3.79
C ALA A 38 21.77 6.72 2.43
N ASP A 39 22.52 5.67 2.07
CA ASP A 39 22.30 4.91 0.83
C ASP A 39 20.94 4.21 0.85
N ILE A 40 20.62 3.50 1.94
CA ILE A 40 19.34 2.81 2.11
C ILE A 40 18.18 3.80 2.12
N GLN A 41 18.34 4.92 2.83
CA GLN A 41 17.34 5.98 2.85
C GLN A 41 17.05 6.50 1.44
N GLY A 42 18.10 6.84 0.67
CA GLY A 42 17.96 7.34 -0.69
C GLY A 42 17.30 6.34 -1.63
N GLU A 43 17.64 5.05 -1.53
CA GLU A 43 17.00 4.01 -2.34
C GLU A 43 15.52 3.81 -2.02
N ILE A 44 15.14 3.83 -0.73
CA ILE A 44 13.74 3.73 -0.30
C ILE A 44 12.95 4.96 -0.76
N GLU A 45 13.48 6.17 -0.57
CA GLU A 45 12.82 7.40 -1.04
C GLU A 45 12.62 7.40 -2.55
N GLN A 46 13.60 6.92 -3.32
CA GLN A 46 13.47 6.76 -4.78
C GLN A 46 12.41 5.73 -5.16
N LEU A 47 12.35 4.59 -4.46
CA LEU A 47 11.33 3.56 -4.66
C LEU A 47 9.92 4.15 -4.43
N LEU A 48 9.71 4.87 -3.33
CA LEU A 48 8.42 5.49 -3.00
C LEU A 48 8.02 6.59 -3.99
N ALA A 49 8.99 7.41 -4.44
CA ALA A 49 8.74 8.41 -5.48
C ALA A 49 8.37 7.77 -6.82
N ALA A 50 9.04 6.68 -7.20
CA ALA A 50 8.72 5.91 -8.40
C ALA A 50 7.33 5.26 -8.30
N GLU A 51 7.00 4.67 -7.15
CA GLU A 51 5.69 4.06 -6.86
C GLU A 51 4.56 5.05 -7.08
N ALA A 52 4.63 6.23 -6.45
CA ALA A 52 3.62 7.26 -6.54
C ALA A 52 3.44 7.76 -7.99
N ARG A 53 4.56 8.02 -8.68
CA ARG A 53 4.55 8.46 -10.08
C ARG A 53 3.95 7.41 -11.02
N LEU A 54 4.29 6.14 -10.85
CA LEU A 54 3.78 5.06 -11.71
C LEU A 54 2.26 4.89 -11.52
N LEU A 55 1.76 5.01 -10.28
CA LEU A 55 0.32 5.03 -10.02
C LEU A 55 -0.38 6.24 -10.65
N ASP A 56 0.20 7.44 -10.56
CA ASP A 56 -0.34 8.64 -11.21
C ASP A 56 -0.37 8.52 -12.74
N GLN A 57 0.60 7.81 -13.32
CA GLN A 57 0.69 7.51 -14.75
C GLN A 57 -0.12 6.28 -15.19
N LYS A 58 -0.74 5.56 -14.25
CA LYS A 58 -1.48 4.30 -14.49
C LYS A 58 -0.62 3.20 -15.13
N ALA A 59 0.68 3.21 -14.84
CA ALA A 59 1.61 2.18 -15.30
C ALA A 59 1.58 0.98 -14.34
N PHE A 60 0.43 0.30 -14.26
CA PHE A 60 0.17 -0.68 -13.20
C PHE A 60 1.06 -1.92 -13.29
N SER A 61 1.33 -2.45 -14.48
CA SER A 61 2.30 -3.54 -14.65
C SER A 61 3.67 -3.17 -14.08
N THR A 62 4.24 -2.02 -14.46
CA THR A 62 5.56 -1.58 -13.97
C THR A 62 5.54 -1.22 -12.49
N TRP A 63 4.40 -0.73 -11.98
CA TRP A 63 4.20 -0.51 -10.55
C TRP A 63 4.23 -1.83 -9.75
N LEU A 64 3.63 -2.90 -10.29
CA LEU A 64 3.64 -4.22 -9.65
C LEU A 64 5.04 -4.85 -9.63
N ASP A 65 5.91 -4.54 -10.58
CA ASP A 65 7.31 -4.99 -10.55
C ASP A 65 8.09 -4.46 -9.32
N LEU A 66 7.58 -3.41 -8.65
CA LEU A 66 8.14 -2.89 -7.40
C LEU A 66 7.74 -3.73 -6.17
N TYR A 67 6.76 -4.62 -6.29
CA TYR A 67 6.24 -5.42 -5.18
C TYR A 67 6.93 -6.78 -5.09
N HIS A 68 7.00 -7.31 -3.88
CA HIS A 68 7.48 -8.66 -3.62
C HIS A 68 6.41 -9.70 -3.98
N ASP A 69 6.82 -10.91 -4.38
CA ASP A 69 5.88 -12.00 -4.71
C ASP A 69 4.93 -12.36 -3.56
N GLU A 70 5.43 -12.18 -2.34
CA GLU A 70 4.68 -12.30 -1.10
C GLU A 70 4.39 -10.92 -0.50
N CYS A 71 3.47 -10.17 -1.10
CA CYS A 71 3.10 -8.83 -0.63
C CYS A 71 1.64 -8.71 -0.15
N ALA A 72 1.35 -7.63 0.58
CA ALA A 72 0.00 -7.21 0.90
C ALA A 72 -0.22 -5.72 0.58
N TYR A 73 -1.39 -5.43 0.01
CA TYR A 73 -1.93 -4.10 -0.13
C TYR A 73 -3.19 -4.02 0.72
N TRP A 74 -3.20 -3.15 1.74
CA TRP A 74 -4.24 -3.15 2.76
C TRP A 74 -4.71 -1.74 3.10
N ILE A 75 -6.03 -1.57 3.13
CA ILE A 75 -6.72 -0.34 3.55
C ILE A 75 -7.70 -0.71 4.67
N PRO A 76 -7.39 -0.45 5.95
CA PRO A 76 -8.32 -0.68 7.04
C PRO A 76 -9.53 0.26 6.96
N SER A 77 -10.67 -0.17 7.51
CA SER A 77 -11.89 0.64 7.61
C SER A 77 -12.09 1.32 8.96
N GLU A 78 -11.15 1.12 9.88
CA GLU A 78 -11.19 1.66 11.24
C GLU A 78 -9.79 2.15 11.63
N TRP A 79 -9.74 3.06 12.60
CA TRP A 79 -8.50 3.58 13.19
C TRP A 79 -8.58 3.51 14.72
N PRO A 80 -7.61 2.87 15.41
CA PRO A 80 -6.46 2.13 14.86
C PRO A 80 -6.85 0.92 14.01
N ALA A 81 -5.97 0.50 13.10
CA ALA A 81 -6.26 -0.57 12.16
C ALA A 81 -6.51 -1.93 12.87
N PRO A 82 -7.70 -2.53 12.75
CA PRO A 82 -8.02 -3.80 13.38
C PRO A 82 -7.43 -5.00 12.63
N ASP A 83 -7.43 -6.16 13.29
CA ASP A 83 -7.08 -7.44 12.66
C ASP A 83 -8.03 -7.74 11.48
N PRO A 84 -7.53 -7.83 10.23
CA PRO A 84 -8.36 -8.01 9.04
C PRO A 84 -9.06 -9.37 8.98
N ARG A 85 -8.73 -10.32 9.87
CA ARG A 85 -9.49 -11.56 10.04
C ARG A 85 -10.80 -11.36 10.79
N LYS A 86 -10.92 -10.28 11.57
CA LYS A 86 -12.02 -10.05 12.52
C LYS A 86 -12.95 -8.91 12.09
N THR A 87 -12.51 -8.06 11.18
CA THR A 87 -13.25 -6.87 10.73
C THR A 87 -13.21 -6.76 9.22
N VAL A 88 -14.17 -6.03 8.67
CA VAL A 88 -14.15 -5.66 7.25
C VAL A 88 -12.94 -4.74 6.99
N THR A 89 -12.41 -4.80 5.76
CA THR A 89 -11.40 -3.86 5.27
C THR A 89 -11.98 -3.11 4.08
N LEU A 90 -11.50 -1.88 3.83
CA LEU A 90 -11.87 -1.16 2.61
C LEU A 90 -11.30 -1.88 1.40
N GLU A 91 -10.03 -2.28 1.47
CA GLU A 91 -9.39 -3.17 0.50
C GLU A 91 -8.35 -4.07 1.20
N PHE A 92 -8.24 -5.32 0.75
CA PHE A 92 -7.14 -6.22 1.11
C PHE A 92 -6.82 -7.09 -0.11
N HIS A 93 -5.59 -6.97 -0.60
CA HIS A 93 -5.11 -7.73 -1.76
C HIS A 93 -3.76 -8.38 -1.46
N ASP A 94 -3.65 -9.65 -1.81
CA ASP A 94 -2.39 -10.30 -2.09
C ASP A 94 -1.98 -10.02 -3.56
N LEU A 95 -0.80 -10.47 -3.99
CA LEU A 95 -0.29 -10.16 -5.33
C LEU A 95 -1.25 -10.61 -6.44
N ARG A 96 -1.91 -11.78 -6.29
CA ARG A 96 -2.83 -12.32 -7.30
C ARG A 96 -4.02 -11.38 -7.50
N ARG A 97 -4.61 -10.89 -6.41
CA ARG A 97 -5.72 -9.93 -6.47
C ARG A 97 -5.29 -8.56 -7.00
N LEU A 98 -4.05 -8.15 -6.71
CA LEU A 98 -3.46 -6.95 -7.31
C LEU A 98 -3.30 -7.09 -8.83
N LEU A 99 -2.79 -8.22 -9.31
CA LEU A 99 -2.65 -8.53 -10.73
C LEU A 99 -4.01 -8.50 -11.45
N ASP A 100 -5.03 -9.16 -10.88
CA ASP A 100 -6.38 -9.15 -11.44
C ASP A 100 -6.96 -7.72 -11.53
N ARG A 101 -6.75 -6.92 -10.47
CA ARG A 101 -7.22 -5.53 -10.42
C ARG A 101 -6.49 -4.66 -11.44
N ALA A 102 -5.17 -4.79 -11.56
CA ALA A 102 -4.37 -4.08 -12.56
C ALA A 102 -4.84 -4.44 -13.97
N ALA A 103 -4.93 -5.73 -14.29
CA ALA A 103 -5.41 -6.21 -15.58
C ALA A 103 -6.80 -5.65 -15.93
N ARG A 104 -7.74 -5.65 -14.97
CA ARG A 104 -9.07 -5.05 -15.16
C ARG A 104 -8.99 -3.57 -15.51
N LEU A 105 -8.17 -2.79 -14.82
CA LEU A 105 -8.01 -1.36 -15.04
C LEU A 105 -7.35 -1.05 -16.39
N GLU A 106 -6.41 -1.90 -16.83
CA GLU A 106 -5.69 -1.76 -18.10
C GLU A 106 -6.56 -2.09 -19.33
N THR A 107 -7.66 -2.84 -19.17
CA THR A 107 -8.59 -3.11 -20.29
C THR A 107 -9.22 -1.86 -20.89
N GLY A 108 -9.30 -0.75 -20.15
CA GLY A 108 -10.06 0.44 -20.53
C GLY A 108 -11.59 0.27 -20.48
N LEU A 109 -12.08 -0.91 -20.09
CA LEU A 109 -13.51 -1.26 -20.01
C LEU A 109 -14.05 -1.23 -18.57
N ALA A 110 -13.23 -0.84 -17.60
CA ALA A 110 -13.68 -0.60 -16.23
C ALA A 110 -14.57 0.65 -16.20
N TYR A 111 -15.89 0.49 -16.31
CA TYR A 111 -16.85 1.60 -16.34
C TYR A 111 -16.76 2.54 -15.13
N SER A 112 -16.37 2.04 -13.95
CA SER A 112 -16.07 2.86 -12.77
C SER A 112 -14.92 3.86 -12.98
N GLN A 113 -14.10 3.63 -14.01
CA GLN A 113 -12.97 4.43 -14.48
C GLN A 113 -13.20 4.93 -15.92
N TYR A 114 -14.45 5.11 -16.34
CA TYR A 114 -14.80 5.83 -17.57
C TYR A 114 -15.62 7.09 -17.24
N PRO A 115 -15.10 8.32 -17.40
CA PRO A 115 -13.71 8.64 -17.72
C PRO A 115 -12.76 8.25 -16.58
N ALA A 116 -11.49 8.05 -16.90
CA ALA A 116 -10.51 7.56 -15.92
C ALA A 116 -10.08 8.68 -14.96
N SER A 117 -9.89 8.33 -13.69
CA SER A 117 -9.43 9.27 -12.67
C SER A 117 -8.07 9.84 -13.06
N ARG A 118 -7.86 11.14 -12.88
CA ARG A 118 -6.53 11.77 -12.90
C ARG A 118 -6.13 11.98 -11.45
N THR A 119 -4.98 11.45 -11.06
CA THR A 119 -4.49 11.53 -9.69
C THR A 119 -3.20 12.33 -9.62
N SER A 120 -2.95 12.91 -8.45
CA SER A 120 -1.67 13.47 -8.06
C SER A 120 -1.41 13.11 -6.61
N ARG A 121 -0.32 12.39 -6.34
CA ARG A 121 0.06 11.95 -4.99
C ARG A 121 1.23 12.77 -4.46
N VAL A 122 1.12 13.21 -3.21
CA VAL A 122 2.22 13.81 -2.46
C VAL A 122 2.49 12.94 -1.25
N LEU A 123 3.72 12.42 -1.15
CA LEU A 123 4.23 11.73 0.03
C LEU A 123 5.16 12.70 0.79
N SER A 124 5.04 12.76 2.11
CA SER A 124 5.83 13.67 2.95
C SER A 124 6.07 13.12 4.34
N GLY A 125 7.12 13.59 5.01
CA GLY A 125 7.49 13.14 6.36
C GLY A 125 7.85 11.65 6.37
N VAL A 126 8.74 11.24 5.46
CA VAL A 126 9.22 9.86 5.37
C VAL A 126 10.10 9.55 6.58
N GLU A 127 9.68 8.59 7.38
CA GLU A 127 10.43 8.01 8.50
C GLU A 127 10.74 6.55 8.17
N ILE A 128 12.00 6.13 8.35
CA ILE A 128 12.48 4.79 7.99
C ILE A 128 13.22 4.20 9.19
N TRP A 129 12.92 2.95 9.53
CA TRP A 129 13.63 2.21 10.58
C TRP A 129 13.74 0.72 10.22
N ALA A 130 14.68 0.03 10.85
CA ALA A 130 14.87 -1.40 10.63
C ALA A 130 13.67 -2.21 11.16
N SER A 131 13.34 -3.31 10.47
CA SER A 131 12.36 -4.27 10.97
C SER A 131 12.98 -5.15 12.04
N GLU A 132 12.26 -5.37 13.15
CA GLU A 132 12.75 -6.21 14.23
C GLU A 132 13.02 -7.64 13.72
N GLY A 133 14.22 -8.15 14.01
CA GLY A 133 14.63 -9.51 13.63
C GLY A 133 14.99 -9.71 12.16
N ARG A 134 15.01 -8.65 11.32
CA ARG A 134 15.38 -8.74 9.90
C ARG A 134 16.28 -7.57 9.47
N SER A 135 17.54 -7.86 9.14
CA SER A 135 18.51 -6.86 8.70
C SER A 135 18.32 -6.41 7.24
N ASP A 136 17.56 -7.17 6.47
CA ASP A 136 17.25 -6.95 5.05
C ASP A 136 15.90 -6.27 4.83
N GLU A 137 15.25 -5.80 5.89
CA GLU A 137 13.88 -5.30 5.83
C GLU A 137 13.71 -4.02 6.68
N TRP A 138 13.00 -3.06 6.13
CA TRP A 138 12.74 -1.76 6.75
C TRP A 138 11.25 -1.46 6.78
N ARG A 139 10.83 -0.82 7.86
CA ARG A 139 9.51 -0.21 7.97
C ARG A 139 9.62 1.25 7.61
N VAL A 140 8.63 1.73 6.87
CA VAL A 140 8.57 3.12 6.42
C VAL A 140 7.20 3.67 6.75
N ARG A 141 7.16 4.91 7.26
CA ARG A 141 5.92 5.65 7.44
C ARG A 141 6.03 7.00 6.77
N CYS A 142 4.99 7.42 6.07
CA CYS A 142 4.90 8.76 5.53
C CYS A 142 3.45 9.24 5.51
N ASN A 143 3.24 10.54 5.63
CA ASN A 143 1.93 11.14 5.36
C ASN A 143 1.70 11.20 3.85
N PHE A 144 0.45 11.12 3.43
CA PHE A 144 0.08 11.31 2.03
C PHE A 144 -1.12 12.23 1.86
N ALA A 145 -1.13 12.92 0.72
CA ALA A 145 -2.32 13.56 0.16
C ALA A 145 -2.45 13.14 -1.31
N LEU A 146 -3.62 12.64 -1.67
CA LEU A 146 -3.96 12.21 -3.02
C LEU A 146 -5.11 13.06 -3.53
N SER A 147 -4.84 13.88 -4.53
CA SER A 147 -5.89 14.60 -5.26
C SER A 147 -6.40 13.73 -6.41
N GLU A 148 -7.71 13.53 -6.48
CA GLU A 148 -8.40 12.88 -7.58
C GLU A 148 -9.27 13.91 -8.32
N PHE A 149 -9.11 13.99 -9.64
CA PHE A 149 -10.09 14.60 -10.52
C PHE A 149 -10.76 13.54 -11.39
N ARG A 150 -12.09 13.47 -11.34
CA ARG A 150 -12.88 12.62 -12.23
C ARG A 150 -14.23 13.25 -12.55
N ASN A 151 -14.58 13.26 -13.84
CA ASN A 151 -15.90 13.70 -14.33
C ASN A 151 -16.34 15.09 -13.81
N GLY A 152 -15.41 16.05 -13.73
CA GLY A 152 -15.69 17.41 -13.25
C GLY A 152 -15.65 17.59 -11.73
N PHE A 153 -15.47 16.51 -10.96
CA PHE A 153 -15.38 16.55 -9.50
C PHE A 153 -13.93 16.40 -9.05
N ASN A 154 -13.58 17.14 -8.00
CA ASN A 154 -12.32 16.98 -7.27
C ASN A 154 -12.61 16.35 -5.91
N ARG A 155 -11.72 15.44 -5.50
CA ARG A 155 -11.70 14.87 -4.16
C ARG A 155 -10.26 14.81 -3.68
N VAL A 156 -10.05 14.99 -2.38
CA VAL A 156 -8.78 14.70 -1.73
C VAL A 156 -8.97 13.52 -0.79
N LEU A 157 -8.09 12.53 -0.89
CA LEU A 157 -7.91 11.50 0.12
C LEU A 157 -6.61 11.79 0.86
N ALA A 158 -6.61 11.61 2.17
CA ALA A 158 -5.47 11.95 3.01
C ALA A 158 -5.32 10.98 4.17
N GLY A 159 -4.08 10.87 4.66
CA GLY A 159 -3.74 10.09 5.82
C GLY A 159 -2.27 9.73 5.83
N TRP A 160 -1.96 8.51 6.24
CA TRP A 160 -0.59 8.03 6.27
C TRP A 160 -0.48 6.65 5.62
N ASN A 161 0.63 6.45 4.93
CA ASN A 161 1.02 5.16 4.39
C ASN A 161 2.07 4.54 5.30
N GLY A 162 1.89 3.27 5.60
CA GLY A 162 2.91 2.41 6.17
C GLY A 162 3.41 1.44 5.12
N PHE A 163 4.71 1.19 5.09
CA PHE A 163 5.31 0.21 4.19
C PHE A 163 6.22 -0.73 4.95
N VAL A 164 6.35 -1.94 4.42
CA VAL A 164 7.49 -2.81 4.68
C VAL A 164 8.23 -3.00 3.37
N ILE A 165 9.51 -2.67 3.37
CA ILE A 165 10.39 -2.75 2.20
C ILE A 165 11.49 -3.76 2.50
N ARG A 166 11.71 -4.71 1.58
CA ARG A 166 12.72 -5.77 1.73
C ARG A 166 13.76 -5.70 0.62
N ARG A 167 15.02 -5.91 0.97
CA ARG A 167 16.12 -6.15 0.04
C ARG A 167 16.00 -7.56 -0.53
N THR A 168 15.98 -7.65 -1.85
CA THR A 168 16.08 -8.89 -2.61
C THR A 168 17.33 -8.84 -3.49
N ASP A 169 17.65 -9.95 -4.15
CA ASP A 169 18.75 -10.00 -5.12
C ASP A 169 18.54 -9.02 -6.29
N ASP A 170 17.28 -8.72 -6.63
CA ASP A 170 16.88 -7.80 -7.69
C ASP A 170 16.58 -6.37 -7.19
N GLY A 171 17.04 -6.03 -5.98
CA GLY A 171 16.87 -4.71 -5.35
C GLY A 171 15.75 -4.65 -4.31
N LEU A 172 15.33 -3.43 -3.94
CA LEU A 172 14.27 -3.24 -2.96
C LEU A 172 12.90 -3.60 -3.53
N ARG A 173 12.05 -4.23 -2.71
CA ARG A 173 10.67 -4.59 -3.04
C ARG A 173 9.71 -4.25 -1.90
N VAL A 174 8.49 -3.85 -2.27
CA VAL A 174 7.39 -3.58 -1.32
C VAL A 174 6.76 -4.92 -0.90
N VAL A 175 6.86 -5.23 0.40
CA VAL A 175 6.20 -6.39 1.02
C VAL A 175 4.85 -6.01 1.61
N LEU A 176 4.72 -4.79 2.12
CA LEU A 176 3.45 -4.24 2.60
C LEU A 176 3.30 -2.81 2.10
N LYS A 177 2.10 -2.47 1.62
CA LYS A 177 1.58 -1.11 1.59
C LYS A 177 0.27 -1.06 2.37
N GLN A 178 0.28 -0.37 3.50
CA GLN A 178 -0.89 -0.12 4.33
C GLN A 178 -1.30 1.35 4.20
N ILE A 179 -2.54 1.63 3.79
CA ILE A 179 -3.05 2.98 3.57
C ILE A 179 -4.09 3.31 4.64
N ASN A 180 -3.73 4.17 5.58
CA ASN A 180 -4.60 4.54 6.70
C ASN A 180 -5.23 5.90 6.41
N LEU A 181 -6.48 5.88 5.94
CA LEU A 181 -7.27 7.07 5.67
C LEU A 181 -7.78 7.69 6.98
N ILE A 182 -7.67 9.01 7.10
CA ILE A 182 -8.16 9.74 8.30
C ILE A 182 -9.69 9.71 8.43
N ASP A 183 -10.39 9.41 7.35
CA ASP A 183 -11.85 9.32 7.27
C ASP A 183 -12.32 7.88 6.95
N CYS A 184 -11.52 6.86 7.28
CA CYS A 184 -11.80 5.45 6.97
C CYS A 184 -13.17 4.95 7.47
N ASP A 185 -13.72 5.58 8.53
CA ASP A 185 -15.03 5.32 9.12
C ASP A 185 -16.20 6.05 8.41
N ARG A 186 -15.91 6.80 7.34
CA ARG A 186 -16.89 7.55 6.54
C ARG A 186 -17.13 6.90 5.17
N PRO A 187 -18.27 7.23 4.52
CA PRO A 187 -18.52 6.79 3.15
C PRO A 187 -17.38 7.22 2.21
N GLN A 188 -16.62 6.24 1.75
CA GLN A 188 -15.44 6.45 0.90
C GLN A 188 -15.76 6.70 -0.58
N GLY A 189 -17.03 6.62 -0.99
CA GLY A 189 -17.38 6.69 -2.41
C GLY A 189 -16.72 5.56 -3.22
N ASN A 190 -16.29 5.86 -4.44
CA ASN A 190 -15.75 4.86 -5.37
C ASN A 190 -14.23 4.96 -5.48
N ASN A 191 -13.51 4.17 -4.69
CA ASN A 191 -12.05 4.02 -4.78
C ASN A 191 -11.69 3.00 -5.88
N SER A 192 -11.99 3.34 -7.14
CA SER A 192 -11.76 2.44 -8.29
C SER A 192 -10.39 2.58 -8.95
N PHE A 193 -9.45 3.23 -8.26
CA PHE A 193 -8.04 3.35 -8.59
C PHE A 193 -7.22 2.87 -7.38
N PHE A 194 -5.92 2.67 -7.51
CA PHE A 194 -5.07 2.35 -6.35
C PHE A 194 -4.82 3.61 -5.54
N LEU A 195 -5.00 3.59 -4.23
CA LEU A 195 -4.57 4.67 -3.33
C LEU A 195 -3.06 4.63 -3.17
#